data_AF-A0A925VKZ3-F1
#
_entry.id   AF-A0A925VKZ3-F1
#
_cell.length_a   1.000
_cell.length_b   1.000
_cell.length_c   1.000
_cell.angle_alpha   90.00
_cell.angle_beta   90.00
_cell.angle_gamma   90.00
#
_symmetry.space_group_name_H-M   'P 1'
#
loop_
_entity.id
_entity.type
_entity.pdbx_description
1 polymer ?
#
loop_
_entity_poly.entity_id
_entity_poly.type
_entity_poly.pdbx_seq_one_letter_code
_entity_poly.pdbx_strand_id
1 'polypeptide(L)'
;MTNAPHIIDRRWVSAGYGVFALALLVQELVSAPIPAAPTPTLTLLGVLLLAAPITGALINPVARWQRIYALLLLALDSALALAIIAMSGGYSSSLWPALLIPMSAALLLLPSPTGLVVALLLWFTYGAFVFAAPRPQLLATTAVLLTRGPALVLAALIVQRFIVTLDGINRRMRQREAALAHFLGVSNKLRASTRAQVALEEVASAVQAAGDFDCVTVSQIDWSKATAEIAVAIGARGRRLAGLEGVSVPWSSFAPLLERDKGEDIHALPFRSIKHERHLVLPLASQFDEPRGLLTVSAHESRAQALDEARPLLELLANQAAAALDNAALFGTLEQRVEQATAD
;
A
#
# COMPACT_ATOMS: atom_id res chain seq x y z
N MET A 1 15.68 0.54 10.32
CA MET A 1 15.06 1.83 9.97
C MET A 1 14.75 1.79 8.49
N THR A 2 13.53 1.37 8.14
CA THR A 2 13.11 1.16 6.75
C THR A 2 12.76 2.51 6.12
N ASN A 3 13.58 2.98 5.18
CA ASN A 3 13.29 4.13 4.33
C ASN A 3 12.01 3.82 3.53
N ALA A 4 10.87 4.32 4.01
CA ALA A 4 9.66 4.29 3.22
C ALA A 4 9.92 5.10 1.94
N PRO A 5 9.77 4.52 0.73
CA PRO A 5 9.90 5.29 -0.51
C PRO A 5 8.95 6.49 -0.46
N HIS A 6 9.53 7.68 -0.49
CA HIS A 6 8.78 8.93 -0.62
C HIS A 6 8.13 8.93 -2.01
N ILE A 7 6.80 9.04 -2.05
CA ILE A 7 6.00 8.99 -3.28
C ILE A 7 6.39 10.10 -4.26
N ILE A 8 6.88 11.22 -3.72
CA ILE A 8 7.38 12.34 -4.49
C ILE A 8 8.73 12.72 -3.88
N ASP A 9 9.78 12.70 -4.70
CA ASP A 9 11.10 13.16 -4.27
C ASP A 9 11.02 14.66 -3.95
N ARG A 10 11.42 15.02 -2.73
CA ARG A 10 11.44 16.40 -2.23
C ARG A 10 12.27 17.31 -3.11
N ARG A 11 13.31 16.77 -3.77
CA ARG A 11 14.17 17.52 -4.69
C ARG A 11 13.40 18.05 -5.89
N TRP A 12 12.52 17.24 -6.47
CA TRP A 12 11.71 17.64 -7.62
C TRP A 12 10.67 18.69 -7.22
N VAL A 13 10.07 18.59 -6.03
CA VAL A 13 9.10 19.61 -5.59
C VAL A 13 9.80 20.92 -5.27
N SER A 14 10.94 20.86 -4.58
CA SER A 14 11.79 22.02 -4.30
C SER A 14 12.22 22.74 -5.59
N ALA A 15 12.71 21.99 -6.58
CA ALA A 15 13.08 22.53 -7.89
C ALA A 15 11.86 23.12 -8.62
N GLY A 16 10.72 22.42 -8.60
CA GLY A 16 9.49 22.90 -9.21
C GLY A 16 9.00 24.23 -8.63
N TYR A 17 9.02 24.37 -7.31
CA TYR A 17 8.68 25.61 -6.62
C TYR A 17 9.65 26.76 -6.93
N GLY A 18 10.95 26.47 -6.99
CA GLY A 18 11.96 27.46 -7.38
C GLY A 18 11.79 27.95 -8.81
N VAL A 19 11.61 27.04 -9.76
CA VAL A 19 11.36 27.39 -11.18
C VAL A 19 10.08 28.19 -11.33
N PHE A 20 9.02 27.81 -10.61
CA PHE A 20 7.74 28.51 -10.67
C PHE A 20 7.83 29.93 -10.07
N ALA A 21 8.48 30.09 -8.92
CA ALA A 21 8.71 31.42 -8.33
C ALA A 21 9.59 32.30 -9.23
N LEU A 22 10.62 31.71 -9.87
CA LEU A 22 11.47 32.41 -10.85
C LEU A 22 10.66 32.88 -12.05
N ALA A 23 9.76 32.04 -12.57
CA ALA A 23 8.89 32.41 -13.69
C ALA A 23 7.99 33.61 -13.34
N LEU A 24 7.43 33.66 -12.13
CA LEU A 24 6.65 34.81 -11.65
C LEU A 24 7.49 36.08 -11.54
N LEU A 25 8.74 35.95 -11.05
CA LEU A 25 9.68 37.07 -10.98
C LEU A 25 10.02 37.61 -12.37
N VAL A 26 10.31 36.73 -13.33
CA VAL A 26 10.58 37.12 -14.73
C VAL A 26 9.35 37.77 -15.36
N GLN A 27 8.15 37.22 -15.13
CA GLN A 27 6.90 37.79 -15.64
C GLN A 27 6.69 39.24 -15.15
N GLU A 28 6.93 39.50 -13.86
CA GLU A 28 6.82 40.85 -13.30
C GLU A 28 7.89 41.79 -13.89
N LEU A 29 9.12 41.31 -14.06
CA LEU A 29 10.23 42.08 -14.63
C LEU A 29 9.98 42.50 -16.08
N VAL A 30 9.26 41.66 -16.84
CA VAL A 30 8.88 41.93 -18.24
C VAL A 30 7.64 42.82 -18.33
N SER A 31 6.70 42.69 -17.39
CA SER A 31 5.42 43.39 -17.44
C SER A 31 5.50 44.81 -16.84
N ALA A 32 6.43 45.05 -15.91
CA ALA A 32 6.60 46.34 -15.27
C ALA A 32 7.57 47.23 -16.07
N PRO A 33 7.25 48.52 -16.29
CA PRO A 33 8.21 49.48 -16.86
C PRO A 33 9.43 49.59 -15.93
N ILE A 34 10.65 49.54 -16.50
CA ILE A 34 11.92 49.51 -15.76
C ILE A 34 11.96 50.63 -14.71
N PRO A 35 11.78 50.33 -13.41
CA PRO A 35 11.76 51.35 -12.38
C PRO A 35 13.18 51.68 -11.94
N ALA A 36 13.43 52.92 -11.51
CA ALA A 36 14.71 53.34 -10.95
C ALA A 36 15.03 52.67 -9.59
N ALA A 37 14.04 52.06 -8.93
CA ALA A 37 14.17 51.34 -7.68
C ALA A 37 13.30 50.06 -7.68
N PRO A 38 13.68 48.99 -6.97
CA PRO A 38 12.89 47.76 -6.91
C PRO A 38 11.53 48.04 -6.26
N THR A 39 10.46 47.65 -6.93
CA THR A 39 9.10 47.73 -6.39
C THR A 39 8.95 46.75 -5.22
N PRO A 40 8.06 47.02 -4.25
CA PRO A 40 7.81 46.09 -3.14
C PRO A 40 7.42 44.69 -3.66
N THR A 41 6.69 44.60 -4.78
CA THR A 41 6.35 43.35 -5.45
C THR A 41 7.59 42.53 -5.84
N LEU A 42 8.61 43.16 -6.45
CA LEU A 42 9.86 42.50 -6.82
C LEU A 42 10.62 42.01 -5.58
N THR A 43 10.63 42.79 -4.50
CA THR A 43 11.28 42.36 -3.26
C THR A 43 10.59 41.13 -2.65
N LEU A 44 9.26 41.12 -2.62
CA LEU A 44 8.47 39.99 -2.10
C LEU A 44 8.63 38.74 -2.98
N LEU A 45 8.68 38.89 -4.31
CA LEU A 45 8.97 37.79 -5.23
C LEU A 45 10.39 37.24 -5.04
N GLY A 46 11.37 38.09 -4.76
CA GLY A 46 12.73 37.67 -4.40
C GLY A 46 12.75 36.84 -3.11
N VAL A 47 11.99 37.25 -2.09
CA VAL A 47 11.84 36.46 -0.85
C VAL A 47 11.13 35.14 -1.13
N LEU A 48 10.06 35.13 -1.93
CA LEU A 48 9.33 33.92 -2.31
C LEU A 48 10.20 32.95 -3.10
N LEU A 49 11.08 33.43 -3.98
CA LEU A 49 12.04 32.63 -4.74
C LEU A 49 13.00 31.86 -3.82
N LEU A 50 13.34 32.40 -2.66
CA LEU A 50 14.18 31.74 -1.66
C LEU A 50 13.35 30.83 -0.73
N ALA A 51 12.17 31.28 -0.31
CA ALA A 51 11.33 30.54 0.64
C ALA A 51 10.70 29.29 0.02
N ALA A 52 10.14 29.40 -1.19
CA ALA A 52 9.37 28.32 -1.81
C ALA A 52 10.18 27.02 -2.02
N PRO A 53 11.44 27.04 -2.52
CA PRO A 53 12.26 25.83 -2.60
C PRO A 53 12.50 25.18 -1.24
N ILE A 54 12.66 25.97 -0.18
CA ILE A 54 12.88 25.47 1.19
C ILE A 54 11.62 24.77 1.69
N THR A 55 10.44 25.36 1.45
CA THR A 55 9.15 24.72 1.72
C THR A 55 9.02 23.39 0.99
N GLY A 56 9.39 23.34 -0.29
CA GLY A 56 9.38 22.11 -1.10
C GLY A 56 10.35 21.04 -0.57
N ALA A 57 11.53 21.44 -0.10
CA ALA A 57 12.53 20.52 0.46
C ALA A 57 12.09 19.91 1.80
N LEU A 58 11.13 20.53 2.50
CA LEU A 58 10.61 20.08 3.79
C LEU A 58 9.31 19.29 3.69
N ILE A 59 8.87 18.95 2.48
CA ILE A 59 7.67 18.12 2.28
C ILE A 59 7.85 16.74 2.91
N ASN A 60 6.88 16.31 3.72
CA ASN A 60 6.91 15.05 4.50
C ASN A 60 7.98 15.04 5.61
N PRO A 61 7.92 15.93 6.61
CA PRO A 61 8.91 16.06 7.67
C PRO A 61 9.00 14.79 8.53
N VAL A 62 10.22 14.30 8.77
CA VAL A 62 10.46 13.09 9.58
C VAL A 62 10.48 13.43 11.07
N ALA A 63 11.04 14.59 11.41
CA ALA A 63 11.18 15.04 12.79
C ALA A 63 10.09 16.07 13.17
N ARG A 64 9.71 16.09 14.46
CA ARG A 64 8.71 17.04 14.98
C ARG A 64 9.10 18.50 14.75
N TRP A 65 10.38 18.85 14.90
CA TRP A 65 10.86 20.21 14.63
C TRP A 65 10.71 20.58 13.15
N GLN A 66 11.07 19.67 12.22
CA GLN A 66 10.88 19.89 10.78
C GLN A 66 9.42 20.17 10.43
N ARG A 67 8.48 19.51 11.11
CA ARG A 67 7.04 19.76 10.93
C ARG A 67 6.64 21.16 11.34
N ILE A 68 7.19 21.66 12.46
CA ILE A 68 6.94 23.04 12.89
C ILE A 68 7.50 24.04 11.88
N TYR A 69 8.74 23.84 11.41
CA TYR A 69 9.34 24.70 10.39
C TYR A 69 8.58 24.68 9.07
N ALA A 70 8.14 23.50 8.61
CA ALA A 70 7.36 23.37 7.39
C ALA A 70 6.02 24.11 7.49
N LEU A 71 5.36 24.08 8.65
CA LEU A 71 4.12 24.83 8.89
C LEU A 71 4.36 26.35 8.96
N LEU A 72 5.45 26.78 9.58
CA LEU A 72 5.85 28.20 9.60
C LEU A 72 6.17 28.71 8.20
N LEU A 73 6.87 27.92 7.40
CA LEU A 73 7.18 28.25 6.01
C LEU A 73 5.93 28.26 5.13
N LEU A 74 5.01 27.32 5.32
CA LEU A 74 3.71 27.34 4.63
C LEU A 74 2.92 28.61 4.96
N ALA A 75 2.92 29.04 6.23
CA ALA A 75 2.29 30.29 6.64
C ALA A 75 2.99 31.51 6.03
N LEU A 76 4.33 31.50 5.97
CA LEU A 76 5.14 32.54 5.33
C LEU A 76 4.84 32.65 3.83
N ASP A 77 4.88 31.54 3.10
CA ASP A 77 4.58 31.50 1.66
C ASP A 77 3.15 31.96 1.37
N SER A 78 2.19 31.58 2.23
CA SER A 78 0.81 32.05 2.15
C SER A 78 0.71 33.56 2.31
N ALA A 79 1.39 34.13 3.31
CA ALA A 79 1.41 35.56 3.56
C ALA A 79 2.12 36.32 2.42
N LEU A 80 3.25 35.81 1.92
CA LEU A 80 3.98 36.39 0.79
C LEU A 80 3.13 36.39 -0.47
N ALA A 81 2.49 35.27 -0.82
CA ALA A 81 1.64 35.18 -2.00
C ALA A 81 0.47 36.19 -1.95
N LEU A 82 -0.21 36.30 -0.80
CA LEU A 82 -1.28 37.27 -0.62
C LEU A 82 -0.78 38.72 -0.66
N ALA A 83 0.39 39.00 -0.07
CA ALA A 83 1.00 40.33 -0.10
C ALA A 83 1.43 40.73 -1.53
N ILE A 84 2.01 39.80 -2.30
CA ILE A 84 2.35 40.00 -3.72
C ILE A 84 1.09 40.38 -4.51
N ILE A 85 0.00 39.65 -4.30
CA ILE A 85 -1.28 39.94 -4.98
C ILE A 85 -1.81 41.31 -4.56
N ALA A 86 -1.84 41.62 -3.27
CA ALA A 86 -2.32 42.90 -2.75
C ALA A 86 -1.52 44.09 -3.33
N MET A 87 -0.19 43.98 -3.39
CA MET A 87 0.70 45.04 -3.88
C MET A 87 0.70 45.20 -5.40
N SER A 88 0.39 44.14 -6.15
CA SER A 88 0.35 44.15 -7.63
C SER A 88 -1.02 44.49 -8.22
N GLY A 89 -1.89 45.15 -7.43
CA GLY A 89 -3.21 45.60 -7.88
C GLY A 89 -4.39 44.76 -7.37
N GLY A 90 -4.16 43.84 -6.44
CA GLY A 90 -5.21 43.08 -5.74
C GLY A 90 -6.06 42.26 -6.71
N TYR A 91 -7.29 42.73 -6.95
CA TYR A 91 -8.26 42.04 -7.81
C TYR A 91 -7.87 42.01 -9.30
N SER A 92 -7.06 42.96 -9.76
CA SER A 92 -6.56 43.00 -11.15
C SER A 92 -5.17 42.38 -11.30
N SER A 93 -4.60 41.82 -10.23
CA SER A 93 -3.26 41.26 -10.25
C SER A 93 -3.15 40.07 -11.23
N SER A 94 -2.15 40.13 -12.11
CA SER A 94 -1.76 39.02 -12.98
C SER A 94 -0.96 37.94 -12.21
N LEU A 95 -0.51 38.23 -10.99
CA LEU A 95 0.33 37.38 -10.14
C LEU A 95 -0.48 36.48 -9.19
N TRP A 96 -1.79 36.34 -9.41
CA TRP A 96 -2.61 35.34 -8.70
C TRP A 96 -2.04 33.91 -8.69
N PRO A 97 -1.27 33.42 -9.70
CA PRO A 97 -0.71 32.08 -9.67
C PRO A 97 0.29 31.86 -8.53
N ALA A 98 0.78 32.93 -7.87
CA ALA A 98 1.62 32.82 -6.67
C ALA A 98 0.97 31.97 -5.57
N LEU A 99 -0.37 31.91 -5.50
CA LEU A 99 -1.11 31.07 -4.54
C LEU A 99 -0.97 29.57 -4.79
N LEU A 100 -0.57 29.15 -6.00
CA LEU A 100 -0.38 27.73 -6.31
C LEU A 100 0.71 27.08 -5.45
N ILE A 101 1.74 27.84 -5.07
CA ILE A 101 2.81 27.35 -4.20
C ILE A 101 2.24 26.95 -2.82
N PRO A 102 1.67 27.87 -2.01
CA PRO A 102 1.15 27.50 -0.70
C PRO A 102 -0.05 26.55 -0.77
N MET A 103 -0.90 26.62 -1.81
CA MET A 103 -2.01 25.66 -1.96
C MET A 103 -1.51 24.24 -2.20
N SER A 104 -0.55 24.05 -3.11
CA SER A 104 0.03 22.72 -3.34
C SER A 104 0.87 22.25 -2.15
N ALA A 105 1.59 23.16 -1.48
CA ALA A 105 2.35 22.85 -0.28
C ALA A 105 1.43 22.40 0.87
N ALA A 106 0.28 23.06 1.04
CA ALA A 106 -0.74 22.65 2.00
C ALA A 106 -1.28 21.24 1.73
N LEU A 107 -1.56 20.91 0.47
CA LEU A 107 -2.02 19.57 0.08
C LEU A 107 -0.96 18.47 0.30
N LEU A 108 0.32 18.82 0.22
CA LEU A 108 1.43 17.88 0.39
C LEU A 108 1.92 17.76 1.83
N LEU A 109 1.80 18.83 2.64
CA LEU A 109 2.30 18.87 4.01
C LEU A 109 1.27 18.44 5.06
N LEU A 110 -0.02 18.71 4.80
CA LEU A 110 -1.09 18.48 5.75
C LEU A 110 -1.85 17.19 5.44
N PRO A 111 -2.45 16.53 6.46
CA PRO A 111 -3.40 15.44 6.24
C PRO A 111 -4.49 15.80 5.23
N SER A 112 -4.94 14.80 4.48
CA SER A 112 -5.89 14.88 3.36
C SER A 112 -7.06 15.87 3.55
N PRO A 113 -7.84 15.87 4.65
CA PRO A 113 -8.93 16.84 4.80
C PRO A 113 -8.41 18.25 5.14
N THR A 114 -7.38 18.36 5.98
CA THR A 114 -6.84 19.65 6.44
C THR A 114 -6.12 20.42 5.35
N GLY A 115 -5.37 19.74 4.47
CA GLY A 115 -4.70 20.38 3.35
C GLY A 115 -5.68 21.00 2.36
N LEU A 116 -6.77 20.29 2.07
CA LEU A 116 -7.84 20.80 1.21
C LEU A 116 -8.54 22.01 1.83
N VAL A 117 -8.84 21.98 3.13
CA VAL A 117 -9.44 23.12 3.84
C VAL A 117 -8.53 24.36 3.79
N VAL A 118 -7.23 24.21 4.01
CA VAL A 118 -6.27 25.32 3.92
C VAL A 118 -6.19 25.87 2.50
N ALA A 119 -6.11 25.01 1.48
CA ALA A 119 -6.08 25.44 0.08
C ALA A 119 -7.36 26.22 -0.31
N LEU A 120 -8.54 25.74 0.13
CA LEU A 120 -9.80 26.46 -0.07
C LEU A 120 -9.81 27.81 0.66
N LEU A 121 -9.32 27.85 1.90
CA LEU A 121 -9.26 29.09 2.69
C LEU A 121 -8.38 30.14 1.99
N LEU A 122 -7.22 29.73 1.47
CA LEU A 122 -6.35 30.62 0.67
C LEU A 122 -7.08 31.16 -0.57
N TRP A 123 -7.81 30.29 -1.27
CA TRP A 123 -8.61 30.69 -2.42
C TRP A 123 -9.73 31.68 -2.08
N PHE A 124 -10.48 31.45 -0.99
CA PHE A 124 -11.50 32.38 -0.52
C PHE A 124 -10.91 33.71 -0.06
N THR A 125 -9.74 33.68 0.57
CA THR A 125 -9.00 34.89 0.96
C THR A 125 -8.60 35.71 -0.26
N TYR A 126 -8.18 35.06 -1.35
CA TYR A 126 -7.97 35.73 -2.63
C TYR A 126 -9.28 36.29 -3.21
N GLY A 127 -10.36 35.52 -3.15
CA GLY A 127 -11.70 35.96 -3.56
C GLY A 127 -12.17 37.22 -2.83
N ALA A 128 -11.73 37.44 -1.58
CA ALA A 128 -12.07 38.62 -0.81
C ALA A 128 -11.57 39.94 -1.46
N PHE A 129 -10.46 39.91 -2.22
CA PHE A 129 -9.99 41.08 -2.95
C PHE A 129 -10.97 41.55 -4.02
N VAL A 130 -11.83 40.66 -4.54
CA VAL A 130 -12.85 41.02 -5.53
C VAL A 130 -13.87 42.00 -4.94
N PHE A 131 -14.15 41.94 -3.63
CA PHE A 131 -15.06 42.90 -2.98
C PHE A 131 -14.49 44.32 -2.91
N ALA A 132 -13.18 44.49 -3.07
CA ALA A 132 -12.55 45.81 -3.15
C ALA A 132 -12.60 46.41 -4.57
N ALA A 133 -13.10 45.69 -5.57
CA ALA A 133 -13.14 46.16 -6.95
C ALA A 133 -14.25 47.22 -7.17
N PRO A 134 -14.03 48.23 -8.03
CA PRO A 134 -15.06 49.19 -8.41
C PRO A 134 -16.27 48.51 -9.03
N ARG A 135 -17.49 49.01 -8.72
CA ARG A 135 -18.77 48.50 -9.25
C ARG A 135 -18.80 48.17 -10.75
N PRO A 136 -18.26 49.01 -11.66
CA PRO A 136 -18.30 48.68 -13.10
C PRO A 136 -17.44 47.48 -13.48
N GLN A 137 -16.45 47.09 -12.67
CA GLN A 137 -15.52 45.99 -12.94
C GLN A 137 -15.90 44.69 -12.20
N LEU A 138 -16.78 44.76 -11.19
CA LEU A 138 -17.17 43.61 -10.36
C LEU A 138 -17.63 42.40 -11.19
N LEU A 139 -18.47 42.60 -12.22
CA LEU A 139 -18.97 41.49 -13.04
C LEU A 139 -17.84 40.77 -13.80
N ALA A 140 -16.90 41.53 -14.38
CA ALA A 140 -15.77 40.93 -15.10
C ALA A 140 -14.83 40.19 -14.13
N THR A 141 -14.52 40.76 -12.98
CA THR A 141 -13.63 40.16 -11.99
C THR A 141 -14.24 38.92 -11.33
N THR A 142 -15.53 38.95 -11.01
CA THR A 142 -16.25 37.77 -10.46
C THR A 142 -16.31 36.63 -11.46
N ALA A 143 -16.51 36.90 -12.75
CA ALA A 143 -16.47 35.87 -13.80
C ALA A 143 -15.07 35.21 -13.90
N VAL A 144 -14.00 36.00 -13.80
CA VAL A 144 -12.62 35.47 -13.76
C VAL A 144 -12.37 34.61 -12.52
N LEU A 145 -12.88 35.01 -11.35
CA LEU A 145 -12.79 34.20 -10.13
C LEU A 145 -13.57 32.88 -10.28
N LEU A 146 -14.79 32.95 -10.83
CA LEU A 146 -15.67 31.80 -11.04
C LEU A 146 -15.12 30.80 -12.06
N THR A 147 -14.31 31.23 -13.03
CA THR A 147 -13.67 30.32 -13.99
C THR A 147 -12.39 29.70 -13.42
N ARG A 148 -11.59 30.47 -12.68
CA ARG A 148 -10.34 29.98 -12.08
C ARG A 148 -10.57 29.03 -10.90
N GLY A 149 -11.59 29.28 -10.08
CA GLY A 149 -11.86 28.50 -8.87
C GLY A 149 -12.09 27.00 -9.15
N PRO A 150 -13.04 26.63 -10.04
CA PRO A 150 -13.27 25.24 -10.40
C PRO A 150 -12.04 24.54 -10.98
N ALA A 151 -11.24 25.22 -11.80
CA ALA A 151 -10.02 24.66 -12.36
C ALA A 151 -8.99 24.30 -11.27
N LEU A 152 -8.83 25.16 -10.27
CA LEU A 152 -7.93 24.92 -9.14
C LEU A 152 -8.44 23.81 -8.21
N VAL A 153 -9.74 23.79 -7.93
CA VAL A 153 -10.35 22.72 -7.13
C VAL A 153 -10.19 21.38 -7.84
N LEU A 154 -10.44 21.34 -9.15
CA LEU A 154 -10.27 20.12 -9.94
C LEU A 154 -8.80 19.66 -9.96
N ALA A 155 -7.85 20.57 -10.15
CA ALA A 155 -6.43 20.25 -10.08
C ALA A 155 -6.02 19.71 -8.70
N ALA A 156 -6.49 20.34 -7.62
CA ALA A 156 -6.26 19.89 -6.25
C ALA A 156 -6.81 18.47 -6.01
N LEU A 157 -8.03 18.20 -6.47
CA LEU A 157 -8.66 16.88 -6.34
C LEU A 157 -7.91 15.81 -7.15
N ILE A 158 -7.43 16.12 -8.35
CA ILE A 158 -6.64 15.19 -9.16
C ILE A 158 -5.34 14.84 -8.44
N VAL A 159 -4.60 15.85 -7.95
CA VAL A 159 -3.36 15.64 -7.21
C VAL A 159 -3.61 14.79 -5.95
N GLN A 160 -4.66 15.12 -5.18
CA GLN A 160 -5.02 14.37 -3.98
C GLN A 160 -5.37 12.91 -4.30
N ARG A 161 -6.18 12.67 -5.33
CA ARG A 161 -6.57 11.32 -5.76
C ARG A 161 -5.36 10.52 -6.23
N PHE A 162 -4.43 11.16 -6.94
CA PHE A 162 -3.20 10.54 -7.41
C PHE A 162 -2.31 10.10 -6.24
N ILE A 163 -2.11 10.98 -5.25
CA ILE A 163 -1.33 10.66 -4.04
C ILE A 163 -1.93 9.46 -3.30
N VAL A 164 -3.25 9.48 -3.03
CA VAL A 164 -3.94 8.38 -2.33
C VAL A 164 -3.81 7.05 -3.09
N THR A 165 -3.89 7.09 -4.42
CA THR A 165 -3.78 5.90 -5.25
C THR A 165 -2.36 5.32 -5.20
N LEU A 166 -1.34 6.16 -5.29
CA LEU A 166 0.06 5.74 -5.20
C LEU A 166 0.41 5.16 -3.82
N ASP A 167 -0.11 5.75 -2.74
CA ASP A 167 0.01 5.22 -1.38
C ASP A 167 -0.54 3.78 -1.29
N GLY A 168 -1.72 3.56 -1.85
CA GLY A 168 -2.35 2.24 -1.89
C GLY A 168 -1.55 1.21 -2.69
N ILE A 169 -0.93 1.60 -3.80
CA ILE A 169 -0.07 0.72 -4.60
C ILE A 169 1.20 0.35 -3.83
N ASN A 170 1.87 1.34 -3.24
CA ASN A 170 3.12 1.12 -2.50
C ASN A 170 2.93 0.23 -1.27
N ARG A 171 1.80 0.37 -0.55
CA ARG A 171 1.48 -0.51 0.58
C ARG A 171 1.32 -1.95 0.11
N ARG A 172 0.58 -2.17 -0.99
CA ARG A 172 0.39 -3.50 -1.58
C ARG A 172 1.71 -4.11 -2.07
N MET A 173 2.58 -3.31 -2.69
CA MET A 173 3.91 -3.79 -3.11
C MET A 173 4.76 -4.22 -1.90
N ARG A 174 4.81 -3.44 -0.82
CA ARG A 174 5.56 -3.81 0.39
C ARG A 174 4.99 -5.04 1.08
N GLN A 175 3.66 -5.18 1.12
CA GLN A 175 3.02 -6.39 1.64
C GLN A 175 3.41 -7.61 0.81
N ARG A 176 3.40 -7.50 -0.53
CA ARG A 176 3.87 -8.57 -1.42
C ARG A 176 5.35 -8.89 -1.23
N GLU A 177 6.20 -7.89 -1.11
CA GLU A 177 7.64 -8.09 -0.88
C GLU A 177 7.90 -8.80 0.45
N ALA A 178 7.24 -8.38 1.53
CA ALA A 178 7.33 -9.03 2.83
C ALA A 178 6.82 -10.48 2.78
N ALA A 179 5.70 -10.73 2.10
CA ALA A 179 5.17 -12.07 1.90
C ALA A 179 6.14 -12.97 1.11
N LEU A 180 6.77 -12.45 0.05
CA LEU A 180 7.77 -13.18 -0.75
C LEU A 180 9.06 -13.44 0.04
N ALA A 181 9.56 -12.46 0.81
CA ALA A 181 10.73 -12.65 1.65
C ALA A 181 10.48 -13.72 2.73
N HIS A 182 9.30 -13.69 3.34
CA HIS A 182 8.87 -14.72 4.29
C HIS A 182 8.78 -16.10 3.61
N PHE A 183 8.18 -16.16 2.42
CA PHE A 183 8.10 -17.37 1.61
C PHE A 183 9.48 -17.98 1.32
N LEU A 184 10.46 -17.17 0.92
CA LEU A 184 11.82 -17.64 0.66
C LEU A 184 12.47 -18.22 1.92
N GLY A 185 12.23 -17.61 3.08
CA GLY A 185 12.69 -18.12 4.36
C GLY A 185 12.10 -19.50 4.69
N VAL A 186 10.79 -19.68 4.47
CA VAL A 186 10.10 -20.95 4.68
C VAL A 186 10.58 -22.01 3.69
N SER A 187 10.69 -21.69 2.40
CA SER A 187 11.19 -22.62 1.40
C SER A 187 12.59 -23.16 1.74
N ASN A 188 13.49 -22.30 2.22
CA ASN A 188 14.82 -22.72 2.67
C ASN A 188 14.76 -23.67 3.88
N LYS A 189 13.88 -23.41 4.86
CA LYS A 189 13.67 -24.32 5.98
C LYS A 189 13.12 -25.68 5.55
N LEU A 190 12.14 -25.68 4.63
CA LEU A 190 11.53 -26.90 4.12
C LEU A 190 12.55 -27.78 3.38
N ARG A 191 13.46 -27.18 2.61
CA ARG A 191 14.55 -27.90 1.94
C ARG A 191 15.52 -28.58 2.91
N ALA A 192 15.67 -28.02 4.12
CA ALA A 192 16.56 -28.58 5.15
C ALA A 192 15.87 -29.61 6.05
N SER A 193 14.54 -29.76 5.97
CA SER A 193 13.80 -30.70 6.81
C SER A 193 13.94 -32.13 6.29
N THR A 194 14.38 -33.04 7.15
CA THR A 194 14.43 -34.48 6.87
C THR A 194 13.20 -35.23 7.41
N ARG A 195 12.37 -34.57 8.23
CA ARG A 195 11.18 -35.17 8.86
C ARG A 195 9.90 -34.58 8.27
N ALA A 196 8.98 -35.46 7.86
CA ALA A 196 7.70 -35.09 7.27
C ALA A 196 6.87 -34.20 8.21
N GLN A 197 6.75 -34.58 9.49
CA GLN A 197 5.97 -33.82 10.47
C GLN A 197 6.45 -32.37 10.64
N VAL A 198 7.77 -32.16 10.71
CA VAL A 198 8.37 -30.83 10.85
C VAL A 198 8.11 -29.98 9.60
N ALA A 199 8.18 -30.60 8.42
CA ALA A 199 7.86 -29.91 7.17
C ALA A 199 6.40 -29.44 7.13
N LEU A 200 5.46 -30.29 7.57
CA LEU A 200 4.04 -29.92 7.59
C LEU A 200 3.72 -28.84 8.61
N GLU A 201 4.37 -28.86 9.78
CA GLU A 201 4.23 -27.81 10.79
C GLU A 201 4.74 -26.45 10.28
N GLU A 202 5.91 -26.44 9.61
CA GLU A 202 6.46 -25.21 9.03
C GLU A 202 5.59 -24.70 7.87
N VAL A 203 5.01 -25.57 7.04
CA VAL A 203 4.07 -25.17 5.98
C VAL A 203 2.80 -24.57 6.59
N ALA A 204 2.18 -25.23 7.56
CA ALA A 204 0.96 -24.73 8.19
C ALA A 204 1.22 -23.37 8.86
N SER A 205 2.35 -23.23 9.56
CA SER A 205 2.74 -21.97 10.21
C SER A 205 3.02 -20.87 9.20
N ALA A 206 3.67 -21.19 8.09
CA ALA A 206 3.96 -20.23 7.02
C ALA A 206 2.68 -19.72 6.34
N VAL A 207 1.73 -20.61 6.07
CA VAL A 207 0.42 -20.25 5.52
C VAL A 207 -0.34 -19.36 6.50
N GLN A 208 -0.39 -19.71 7.79
CA GLN A 208 -1.02 -18.87 8.81
C GLN A 208 -0.31 -17.52 9.01
N ALA A 209 0.98 -17.42 8.72
CA ALA A 209 1.72 -16.16 8.78
C ALA A 209 1.55 -15.31 7.49
N ALA A 210 1.29 -15.95 6.35
CA ALA A 210 1.06 -15.28 5.07
C ALA A 210 -0.27 -14.53 5.02
N GLY A 211 -1.24 -14.93 5.84
CA GLY A 211 -2.50 -14.23 5.99
C GLY A 211 -3.20 -14.57 7.30
N ASP A 212 -4.05 -13.66 7.79
CA ASP A 212 -4.87 -13.85 9.00
C ASP A 212 -6.04 -14.83 8.73
N PHE A 213 -5.73 -16.06 8.31
CA PHE A 213 -6.69 -17.11 8.05
C PHE A 213 -7.32 -17.61 9.34
N ASP A 214 -8.57 -18.10 9.24
CA ASP A 214 -9.32 -18.58 10.39
C ASP A 214 -8.94 -20.01 10.78
N CYS A 215 -8.54 -20.80 9.78
CA CYS A 215 -8.02 -22.15 9.97
C CYS A 215 -7.14 -22.57 8.81
N VAL A 216 -6.03 -23.22 9.11
CA VAL A 216 -5.11 -23.86 8.18
C VAL A 216 -4.94 -25.29 8.65
N THR A 217 -5.20 -26.27 7.79
CA THR A 217 -4.90 -27.67 8.07
C THR A 217 -4.00 -28.25 7.00
N VAL A 218 -3.11 -29.14 7.43
CA VAL A 218 -2.29 -29.93 6.53
C VAL A 218 -2.54 -31.40 6.84
N SER A 219 -3.02 -32.13 5.84
CA SER A 219 -3.36 -33.55 5.96
C SER A 219 -2.38 -34.40 5.16
N GLN A 220 -2.03 -35.57 5.69
CA GLN A 220 -1.31 -36.61 4.96
C GLN A 220 -2.31 -37.64 4.40
N ILE A 221 -2.06 -38.14 3.20
CA ILE A 221 -2.92 -39.14 2.56
C ILE A 221 -2.28 -40.52 2.73
N ASP A 222 -3.03 -41.45 3.32
CA ASP A 222 -2.70 -42.87 3.37
C ASP A 222 -3.51 -43.59 2.28
N TRP A 223 -2.86 -43.81 1.13
CA TRP A 223 -3.47 -44.50 -0.02
C TRP A 223 -3.82 -45.96 0.28
N SER A 224 -3.15 -46.60 1.23
CA SER A 224 -3.47 -47.99 1.61
C SER A 224 -4.86 -48.12 2.25
N LYS A 225 -5.29 -47.05 2.95
CA LYS A 225 -6.59 -46.97 3.62
C LYS A 225 -7.58 -46.06 2.90
N ALA A 226 -7.15 -45.36 1.85
CA ALA A 226 -7.90 -44.31 1.17
C ALA A 226 -8.43 -43.23 2.14
N THR A 227 -7.60 -42.81 3.10
CA THR A 227 -7.96 -41.81 4.11
C THR A 227 -6.94 -40.67 4.15
N ALA A 228 -7.41 -39.45 4.39
CA ALA A 228 -6.57 -38.30 4.71
C ALA A 228 -6.64 -38.02 6.22
N GLU A 229 -5.49 -38.07 6.88
CA GLU A 229 -5.34 -37.76 8.30
C GLU A 229 -4.82 -36.34 8.48
N ILE A 230 -5.46 -35.54 9.33
CA ILE A 230 -5.00 -34.18 9.63
C ILE A 230 -3.77 -34.26 10.53
N ALA A 231 -2.59 -33.99 9.95
CA ALA A 231 -1.33 -34.03 10.66
C ALA A 231 -1.06 -32.75 11.47
N VAL A 232 -1.54 -31.60 10.97
CA VAL A 232 -1.37 -30.28 11.61
C VAL A 232 -2.63 -29.45 11.42
N ALA A 233 -3.08 -28.78 12.47
CA ALA A 233 -4.18 -27.82 12.41
C ALA A 233 -3.88 -26.55 13.21
N ILE A 234 -3.90 -25.40 12.54
CA ILE A 234 -3.65 -24.09 13.13
C ILE A 234 -4.89 -23.22 12.91
N GLY A 235 -5.45 -22.68 13.97
CA GLY A 235 -6.58 -21.75 13.95
C GLY A 235 -6.13 -20.29 13.96
N ALA A 236 -7.13 -19.41 13.93
CA ALA A 236 -6.94 -17.97 14.01
C ALA A 236 -5.93 -17.55 15.10
N ARG A 237 -5.08 -16.59 14.78
CA ARG A 237 -4.00 -16.06 15.64
C ARG A 237 -2.91 -17.10 15.97
N GLY A 238 -2.75 -18.14 15.16
CA GLY A 238 -1.70 -19.14 15.33
C GLY A 238 -1.97 -20.15 16.45
N ARG A 239 -3.21 -20.26 16.95
CA ARG A 239 -3.55 -21.21 18.00
C ARG A 239 -3.64 -22.61 17.41
N ARG A 240 -2.84 -23.55 17.90
CA ARG A 240 -2.91 -24.96 17.50
C ARG A 240 -4.27 -25.58 17.88
N LEU A 241 -4.89 -26.28 16.94
CA LEU A 241 -6.20 -26.92 17.08
C LEU A 241 -6.01 -28.43 17.28
N ALA A 242 -5.42 -28.82 18.41
CA ALA A 242 -5.07 -30.22 18.70
C ALA A 242 -6.27 -31.20 18.61
N GLY A 243 -7.50 -30.73 18.81
CA GLY A 243 -8.71 -31.57 18.67
C GLY A 243 -9.04 -31.96 17.22
N LEU A 244 -8.40 -31.35 16.23
CA LEU A 244 -8.51 -31.73 14.82
C LEU A 244 -7.32 -32.58 14.35
N GLU A 245 -6.21 -32.59 15.08
CA GLU A 245 -5.03 -33.39 14.72
C GLU A 245 -5.31 -34.88 14.98
N GLY A 246 -4.93 -35.75 14.03
CA GLY A 246 -5.23 -37.18 14.05
C GLY A 246 -6.63 -37.56 13.55
N VAL A 247 -7.48 -36.58 13.20
CA VAL A 247 -8.78 -36.87 12.59
C VAL A 247 -8.55 -37.42 11.18
N SER A 248 -9.04 -38.64 10.95
CA SER A 248 -8.97 -39.33 9.67
C SER A 248 -10.30 -39.22 8.93
N VAL A 249 -10.24 -38.80 7.67
CA VAL A 249 -11.40 -38.57 6.81
C VAL A 249 -11.24 -39.38 5.51
N PRO A 250 -12.29 -40.03 4.99
CA PRO A 250 -12.22 -40.74 3.72
C PRO A 250 -11.83 -39.83 2.55
N TRP A 251 -10.92 -40.29 1.69
CA TRP A 251 -10.48 -39.54 0.50
C TRP A 251 -11.63 -39.14 -0.43
N SER A 252 -12.67 -39.97 -0.51
CA SER A 252 -13.90 -39.69 -1.27
C SER A 252 -14.60 -38.40 -0.87
N SER A 253 -14.36 -37.88 0.33
CA SER A 253 -14.90 -36.60 0.79
C SER A 253 -14.10 -35.40 0.29
N PHE A 254 -12.81 -35.58 -0.05
CA PHE A 254 -11.93 -34.53 -0.56
C PHE A 254 -11.80 -34.51 -2.07
N ALA A 255 -11.84 -35.68 -2.74
CA ALA A 255 -11.69 -35.76 -4.18
C ALA A 255 -12.62 -34.79 -4.97
N PRO A 256 -13.92 -34.66 -4.62
CA PRO A 256 -14.79 -33.70 -5.30
C PRO A 256 -14.43 -32.24 -5.06
N LEU A 257 -13.80 -31.92 -3.93
CA LEU A 257 -13.41 -30.55 -3.57
C LEU A 257 -12.23 -30.07 -4.43
N LEU A 258 -11.29 -30.96 -4.75
CA LEU A 258 -10.17 -30.67 -5.64
C LEU A 258 -10.62 -30.44 -7.09
N GLU A 259 -11.66 -31.15 -7.54
CA GLU A 259 -12.24 -30.95 -8.87
C GLU A 259 -12.97 -29.60 -8.99
N ARG A 260 -13.62 -29.16 -7.89
CA ARG A 260 -14.35 -27.88 -7.80
C ARG A 260 -13.46 -26.65 -7.64
N ASP A 261 -12.26 -26.80 -7.10
CA ASP A 261 -11.33 -25.67 -6.88
C ASP A 261 -10.82 -25.01 -8.18
N LYS A 262 -11.28 -25.45 -9.35
CA LYS A 262 -11.16 -24.74 -10.64
C LYS A 262 -12.11 -23.52 -10.76
N GLY A 263 -12.40 -22.84 -9.66
CA GLY A 263 -13.15 -21.58 -9.62
C GLY A 263 -14.51 -21.61 -8.92
N GLU A 264 -14.89 -22.71 -8.28
CA GLU A 264 -16.14 -22.82 -7.51
C GLU A 264 -15.90 -22.72 -5.99
N ASP A 265 -16.79 -22.04 -5.27
CA ASP A 265 -16.60 -21.73 -3.85
C ASP A 265 -16.90 -22.91 -2.94
N ILE A 266 -15.91 -23.29 -2.12
CA ILE A 266 -16.05 -24.36 -1.13
C ILE A 266 -16.50 -23.73 0.19
N HIS A 267 -17.69 -24.09 0.67
CA HIS A 267 -18.28 -23.56 1.93
C HIS A 267 -18.29 -24.55 3.09
N ALA A 268 -17.88 -25.80 2.86
CA ALA A 268 -17.83 -26.80 3.92
C ALA A 268 -16.66 -27.77 3.69
N LEU A 269 -15.96 -28.10 4.76
CA LEU A 269 -14.96 -29.16 4.83
C LEU A 269 -15.55 -30.38 5.57
N PRO A 270 -15.12 -31.61 5.26
CA PRO A 270 -15.68 -32.83 5.87
C PRO A 270 -15.56 -32.89 7.40
N PHE A 271 -14.58 -32.18 7.95
CA PHE A 271 -14.26 -32.11 9.38
C PHE A 271 -14.58 -30.75 10.00
N ARG A 272 -15.06 -29.78 9.21
CA ARG A 272 -15.32 -28.41 9.67
C ARG A 272 -16.33 -27.70 8.75
N SER A 273 -17.46 -27.31 9.32
CA SER A 273 -18.49 -26.52 8.64
C SER A 273 -18.91 -25.37 9.54
N ILE A 274 -18.45 -24.16 9.22
CA ILE A 274 -18.79 -22.92 9.91
C ILE A 274 -19.48 -22.00 8.91
N LYS A 275 -20.58 -21.38 9.35
CA LYS A 275 -21.35 -20.47 8.51
C LYS A 275 -20.51 -19.25 8.13
N HIS A 276 -20.58 -18.83 6.85
CA HIS A 276 -19.83 -17.72 6.26
C HIS A 276 -18.31 -17.93 6.22
N GLU A 277 -17.87 -19.17 6.10
CA GLU A 277 -16.49 -19.46 5.72
C GLU A 277 -16.40 -19.89 4.26
N ARG A 278 -15.29 -19.51 3.64
CA ARG A 278 -14.85 -19.99 2.33
C ARG A 278 -13.54 -20.72 2.52
N HIS A 279 -13.41 -21.84 1.84
CA HIS A 279 -12.27 -22.73 1.94
C HIS A 279 -11.55 -22.84 0.61
N LEU A 280 -10.24 -22.99 0.69
CA LEU A 280 -9.35 -23.31 -0.41
C LEU A 280 -8.72 -24.66 -0.10
N VAL A 281 -8.75 -25.60 -1.05
CA VAL A 281 -8.20 -26.94 -0.90
C VAL A 281 -7.15 -27.17 -1.98
N LEU A 282 -5.90 -27.29 -1.57
CA LEU A 282 -4.75 -27.44 -2.45
C LEU A 282 -4.11 -28.83 -2.28
N PRO A 283 -3.85 -29.55 -3.37
CA PRO A 283 -3.14 -30.82 -3.29
C PRO A 283 -1.65 -30.58 -2.98
N LEU A 284 -1.07 -31.44 -2.14
CA LEU A 284 0.37 -31.56 -1.99
C LEU A 284 0.84 -32.67 -2.93
N ALA A 285 1.03 -32.33 -4.20
CA ALA A 285 1.43 -33.27 -5.25
C ALA A 285 2.68 -32.79 -5.98
N SER A 286 3.59 -33.73 -6.30
CA SER A 286 4.60 -33.52 -7.32
C SER A 286 3.95 -33.61 -8.71
N GLN A 287 4.48 -32.93 -9.73
CA GLN A 287 3.84 -32.70 -11.04
C GLN A 287 3.27 -33.94 -11.76
N PHE A 288 3.67 -35.15 -11.37
CA PHE A 288 3.30 -36.40 -12.02
C PHE A 288 2.92 -37.54 -11.05
N ASP A 289 2.78 -37.25 -9.74
CA ASP A 289 2.51 -38.28 -8.73
C ASP A 289 1.14 -38.06 -8.06
N GLU A 290 0.61 -39.12 -7.45
CA GLU A 290 -0.59 -39.02 -6.62
C GLU A 290 -0.35 -38.03 -5.46
N PRO A 291 -1.34 -37.21 -5.06
CA PRO A 291 -1.16 -36.27 -3.96
C PRO A 291 -0.79 -37.05 -2.69
N ARG A 292 0.25 -36.60 -1.99
CA ARG A 292 0.68 -37.19 -0.71
C ARG A 292 0.09 -36.48 0.50
N GLY A 293 -0.52 -35.32 0.26
CA GLY A 293 -1.24 -34.58 1.28
C GLY A 293 -2.20 -33.56 0.70
N LEU A 294 -2.86 -32.85 1.61
CA LEU A 294 -3.78 -31.75 1.31
C LEU A 294 -3.45 -30.57 2.22
N LEU A 295 -3.44 -29.36 1.65
CA LEU A 295 -3.47 -28.12 2.40
C LEU A 295 -4.89 -27.53 2.30
N THR A 296 -5.54 -27.30 3.43
CA THR A 296 -6.80 -26.57 3.47
C THR A 296 -6.65 -25.25 4.20
N VAL A 297 -7.19 -24.18 3.63
CA VAL A 297 -7.14 -22.82 4.20
C VAL A 297 -8.55 -22.27 4.22
N SER A 298 -8.96 -21.73 5.37
CA SER A 298 -10.30 -21.22 5.61
C SER A 298 -10.24 -19.73 5.97
N ALA A 299 -11.12 -18.94 5.38
CA ALA A 299 -11.31 -17.54 5.72
C ALA A 299 -12.79 -17.17 5.78
N HIS A 300 -13.14 -16.26 6.67
CA HIS A 300 -14.47 -15.66 6.71
C HIS A 300 -14.80 -14.97 5.37
N GLU A 301 -16.06 -15.03 4.96
CA GLU A 301 -16.55 -14.54 3.66
C GLU A 301 -16.25 -13.05 3.44
N SER A 302 -16.32 -12.24 4.50
CA SER A 302 -15.93 -10.82 4.46
C SER A 302 -14.44 -10.59 4.13
N ARG A 303 -13.63 -11.65 4.17
CA ARG A 303 -12.20 -11.68 3.83
C ARG A 303 -11.89 -12.66 2.70
N ALA A 304 -12.91 -13.12 1.96
CA ALA A 304 -12.74 -14.06 0.85
C ALA A 304 -11.75 -13.56 -0.21
N GLN A 305 -11.71 -12.25 -0.47
CA GLN A 305 -10.74 -11.64 -1.39
C GLN A 305 -9.29 -11.87 -0.96
N ALA A 306 -8.98 -11.92 0.35
CA ALA A 306 -7.63 -12.20 0.82
C ALA A 306 -7.19 -13.63 0.51
N LEU A 307 -8.13 -14.58 0.47
CA LEU A 307 -7.88 -15.96 0.07
C LEU A 307 -7.58 -16.05 -1.43
N ASP A 308 -8.34 -15.33 -2.27
CA ASP A 308 -8.11 -15.26 -3.71
C ASP A 308 -6.76 -14.58 -4.05
N GLU A 309 -6.42 -13.49 -3.35
CA GLU A 309 -5.15 -12.79 -3.53
C GLU A 309 -3.94 -13.63 -3.07
N ALA A 310 -4.13 -14.48 -2.05
CA ALA A 310 -3.09 -15.35 -1.52
C ALA A 310 -2.95 -16.67 -2.30
N ARG A 311 -3.96 -17.10 -3.06
CA ARG A 311 -3.99 -18.38 -3.78
C ARG A 311 -2.68 -18.73 -4.52
N PRO A 312 -2.08 -17.86 -5.35
CA PRO A 312 -0.84 -18.20 -6.07
C PRO A 312 0.34 -18.51 -5.13
N LEU A 313 0.40 -17.82 -3.98
CA LEU A 313 1.43 -18.05 -2.97
C LEU A 313 1.17 -19.37 -2.21
N LEU A 314 -0.09 -19.66 -1.91
CA LEU A 314 -0.51 -20.89 -1.24
C LEU A 314 -0.27 -22.13 -2.13
N GLU A 315 -0.54 -22.04 -3.43
CA GLU A 315 -0.21 -23.06 -4.42
C GLU A 315 1.31 -23.33 -4.48
N LEU A 316 2.11 -22.26 -4.44
CA LEU A 316 3.56 -22.40 -4.41
C LEU A 316 4.04 -23.07 -3.11
N LEU A 317 3.46 -22.73 -1.95
CA LEU A 317 3.75 -23.39 -0.68
C LEU A 317 3.34 -24.86 -0.68
N ALA A 318 2.17 -25.19 -1.24
CA ALA A 318 1.71 -26.56 -1.39
C ALA A 318 2.68 -27.40 -2.24
N ASN A 319 3.18 -26.84 -3.35
CA ASN A 319 4.17 -27.51 -4.20
C ASN A 319 5.52 -27.72 -3.47
N GLN A 320 5.97 -26.74 -2.67
CA GLN A 320 7.20 -26.92 -1.86
C GLN A 320 7.01 -27.94 -0.74
N ALA A 321 5.83 -27.98 -0.12
CA ALA A 321 5.48 -28.96 0.89
C ALA A 321 5.50 -30.38 0.33
N ALA A 322 4.96 -30.58 -0.88
CA ALA A 322 5.00 -31.86 -1.58
C ALA A 322 6.44 -32.35 -1.77
N ALA A 323 7.33 -31.49 -2.28
CA ALA A 323 8.75 -31.82 -2.45
C ALA A 323 9.44 -32.17 -1.12
N ALA A 324 9.11 -31.47 -0.02
CA ALA A 324 9.66 -31.77 1.30
C ALA A 324 9.16 -33.12 1.85
N LEU A 325 7.89 -33.45 1.63
CA LEU A 325 7.32 -34.76 1.98
C LEU A 325 7.97 -35.89 1.19
N ASP A 326 8.18 -35.70 -0.11
CA ASP A 326 8.88 -36.67 -0.96
C ASP A 326 10.29 -36.93 -0.46
N ASN A 327 11.04 -35.87 -0.15
CA ASN A 327 12.37 -35.98 0.41
C ASN A 327 12.37 -36.74 1.75
N ALA A 328 11.47 -36.39 2.67
CA ALA A 328 11.37 -37.07 3.96
C ALA A 328 11.03 -38.56 3.83
N ALA A 329 10.14 -38.93 2.89
CA ALA A 329 9.81 -40.33 2.62
C ALA A 329 11.02 -41.11 2.06
N LEU A 330 11.79 -40.48 1.15
CA LEU A 330 13.02 -41.07 0.61
C LEU A 330 14.07 -41.27 1.70
N PHE A 331 14.30 -40.28 2.58
CA PHE A 331 15.24 -40.40 3.70
C PHE A 331 14.84 -41.50 4.67
N GLY A 332 13.56 -41.59 5.06
CA GLY A 332 13.10 -42.66 5.96
C GLY A 332 13.29 -44.06 5.35
N THR A 333 13.08 -44.21 4.04
CA THR A 333 13.33 -45.49 3.35
C THR A 333 14.82 -45.85 3.34
N LEU A 334 15.70 -44.86 3.16
CA LEU A 334 17.15 -45.06 3.19
C LEU A 334 17.63 -45.43 4.60
N GLU A 335 17.18 -44.74 5.64
CA GLU A 335 17.50 -45.05 7.04
C GLU A 335 17.11 -46.48 7.39
N GLN A 336 15.89 -46.89 7.04
CA GLN A 336 15.41 -48.25 7.30
C GLN A 336 16.25 -49.32 6.60
N ARG A 337 16.71 -49.06 5.36
CA ARG A 337 17.58 -49.98 4.63
C ARG A 337 18.99 -50.05 5.21
N VAL A 338 19.53 -48.93 5.68
CA VAL A 338 20.85 -48.86 6.33
C VAL A 338 20.82 -49.61 7.66
N GLU A 339 19.77 -49.43 8.46
CA GLU A 339 19.58 -50.17 9.72
C GLU A 339 19.47 -51.68 9.47
N GLN A 340 18.72 -52.09 8.44
CA GLN A 340 18.63 -53.51 8.05
C GLN A 340 20.00 -54.08 7.63
N ALA A 341 20.78 -53.32 6.86
CA ALA A 341 22.10 -53.78 6.37
C ALA A 341 23.21 -53.73 7.42
N THR A 342 23.01 -53.03 8.54
CA THR A 342 23.99 -52.95 9.65
C THR A 342 23.62 -53.84 10.84
N ALA A 343 22.41 -54.40 10.84
CA ALA A 343 21.96 -55.40 11.81
C ALA A 343 22.32 -56.85 11.41
N ASP A 344 22.67 -57.07 10.14
CA ASP A 344 23.25 -58.32 9.59
C ASP A 344 24.79 -58.32 9.69
#